data_AF-A0A9Q4XI07-F1
#
_entry.id   AF-A0A9Q4XI07-F1
#
_cell.length_a   1.000
_cell.length_b   1.000
_cell.length_c   1.000
_cell.angle_alpha   90.00
_cell.angle_beta   90.00
_cell.angle_gamma   90.00
#
_symmetry.space_group_name_H-M   'P 1'
#
loop_
_entity.id
_entity.type
_entity.pdbx_description
1 polymer ?
#
loop_
_entity_poly.entity_id
_entity_poly.type
_entity_poly.pdbx_seq_one_letter_code
_entity_poly.pdbx_strand_id
1 'polypeptide(L)'
;MKMIDFSASIISYKSMGNIFVGENISLYISELYEHHDVSQSNYYLPNEDCRIAYYIDNILTIATLLDGTIISIGCNEKYKGKYKNKLYSGMLMGELIKLTRSQRILNGSIIIDEDYGISFILPSPYDEIADYIEHIPLDLRISEIYVSDYSFWASNKK
;
A
#
# COMPACT_ATOMS: atom_id res chain seq x y z
N MET A 1 -9.37 -13.95 17.32
CA MET A 1 -9.82 -12.66 16.77
C MET A 1 -8.59 -11.81 16.53
N LYS A 2 -8.43 -11.24 15.34
CA LYS A 2 -7.29 -10.36 15.02
C LYS A 2 -7.74 -8.91 15.12
N MET A 3 -6.93 -8.11 15.81
CA MET A 3 -7.20 -6.68 16.07
C MET A 3 -6.42 -5.83 15.07
N ILE A 4 -7.04 -4.78 14.56
CA ILE A 4 -6.41 -3.86 13.60
C ILE A 4 -5.73 -2.73 14.38
N ASP A 5 -4.47 -2.43 14.04
CA ASP A 5 -3.67 -1.42 14.74
C ASP A 5 -3.08 -0.40 13.78
N PHE A 6 -3.64 0.81 13.75
CA PHE A 6 -3.16 1.91 12.89
C PHE A 6 -1.78 2.47 13.25
N SER A 7 -1.11 1.91 14.25
CA SER A 7 0.27 2.24 14.65
C SER A 7 1.27 1.10 14.46
N ALA A 8 0.82 -0.10 14.07
CA ALA A 8 1.69 -1.24 13.86
C ALA A 8 2.77 -0.96 12.81
N SER A 9 3.93 -1.59 12.94
CA SER A 9 4.99 -1.40 11.94
C SER A 9 4.58 -1.94 10.58
N ILE A 10 5.01 -1.25 9.53
CA ILE A 10 4.84 -1.71 8.14
C ILE A 10 5.94 -2.73 7.86
N ILE A 11 5.55 -3.94 7.45
CA ILE A 11 6.47 -5.04 7.16
C ILE A 11 6.31 -5.44 5.70
N SER A 12 7.34 -5.19 4.90
CA SER A 12 7.39 -5.53 3.47
C SER A 12 6.97 -6.99 3.21
N TYR A 13 6.19 -7.20 2.16
CA TYR A 13 5.53 -8.46 1.73
C TYR A 13 4.58 -9.10 2.73
N LYS A 14 4.48 -8.57 3.95
CA LYS A 14 3.93 -9.33 5.07
C LYS A 14 2.70 -8.69 5.65
N SER A 15 2.80 -7.47 6.14
CA SER A 15 1.73 -6.91 6.97
C SER A 15 1.76 -5.41 7.12
N MET A 16 0.57 -4.87 7.34
CA MET A 16 0.33 -3.51 7.79
C MET A 16 -0.90 -3.55 8.70
N GLY A 17 -0.85 -2.86 9.82
CA GLY A 17 -2.00 -2.78 10.74
C GLY A 17 -2.38 -4.08 11.43
N ASN A 18 -1.42 -5.00 11.62
CA ASN A 18 -1.66 -6.40 12.03
C ASN A 18 -2.55 -7.20 11.06
N ILE A 19 -2.78 -6.69 9.85
CA ILE A 19 -3.39 -7.40 8.75
C ILE A 19 -2.26 -8.01 7.91
N PHE A 20 -2.40 -9.28 7.55
CA PHE A 20 -1.36 -10.03 6.86
C PHE A 20 -1.76 -10.33 5.41
N VAL A 21 -0.83 -10.09 4.51
CA VAL A 21 -0.92 -10.49 3.10
C VAL A 21 -0.92 -12.02 3.02
N GLY A 22 -1.76 -12.57 2.13
CA GLY A 22 -1.98 -13.99 1.93
C GLY A 22 -3.00 -14.63 2.88
N GLU A 23 -3.44 -13.92 3.92
CA GLU A 23 -4.52 -14.39 4.78
C GLU A 23 -5.90 -14.08 4.20
N ASN A 24 -6.93 -14.73 4.74
CA ASN A 24 -8.31 -14.47 4.35
C ASN A 24 -8.91 -13.34 5.18
N ILE A 25 -9.63 -12.42 4.53
CA ILE A 25 -10.31 -11.29 5.17
C ILE A 25 -11.33 -11.71 6.24
N SER A 26 -11.89 -12.93 6.14
CA SER A 26 -12.82 -13.48 7.15
C SER A 26 -12.24 -13.53 8.56
N LEU A 27 -10.91 -13.59 8.70
CA LEU A 27 -10.23 -13.55 10.01
C LEU A 27 -10.35 -12.19 10.72
N TYR A 28 -10.74 -11.14 9.98
CA TYR A 28 -10.82 -9.75 10.43
C TYR A 28 -12.25 -9.20 10.42
N ILE A 29 -13.25 -9.93 9.89
CA ILE A 29 -14.63 -9.43 9.70
C ILE A 29 -15.26 -8.90 11.00
N SER A 30 -15.12 -9.62 12.12
CA SER A 30 -15.67 -9.15 13.41
C SER A 30 -15.07 -7.80 13.80
N GLU A 31 -13.73 -7.68 13.77
CA GLU A 31 -13.05 -6.42 14.07
C GLU A 31 -13.49 -5.29 13.13
N LEU A 32 -13.53 -5.58 11.82
CA LEU A 32 -13.89 -4.62 10.78
C LEU A 32 -15.28 -4.02 11.00
N TYR A 33 -16.30 -4.84 11.23
CA TYR A 33 -17.68 -4.37 11.28
C TYR A 33 -18.18 -4.04 12.70
N GLU A 34 -17.46 -4.46 13.76
CA GLU A 34 -17.82 -4.10 15.14
C GLU A 34 -17.12 -2.82 15.62
N HIS A 35 -15.95 -2.48 15.04
CA HIS A 35 -15.09 -1.41 15.58
C HIS A 35 -14.69 -0.33 14.59
N HIS A 36 -14.95 -0.50 13.29
CA HIS A 36 -14.53 0.44 12.26
C HIS A 36 -15.67 0.84 11.31
N ASP A 37 -15.53 2.01 10.69
CA ASP A 37 -16.34 2.40 9.55
C ASP A 37 -15.76 1.74 8.28
N VAL A 38 -16.54 0.87 7.65
CA VAL A 38 -16.09 0.06 6.52
C VAL A 38 -16.98 0.29 5.32
N SER A 39 -16.35 0.70 4.22
CA SER A 39 -16.96 0.71 2.90
C SER A 39 -16.24 -0.27 1.97
N GLN A 40 -16.94 -0.74 0.94
CA GLN A 40 -16.42 -1.74 0.03
C GLN A 40 -16.76 -1.39 -1.42
N SER A 41 -15.83 -1.67 -2.33
CA SER A 41 -16.02 -1.48 -3.77
C SER A 41 -15.37 -2.62 -4.55
N ASN A 42 -16.03 -3.05 -5.62
CA ASN A 42 -15.41 -3.93 -6.59
C ASN A 42 -14.66 -3.09 -7.62
N TYR A 43 -13.49 -3.57 -8.04
CA TYR A 43 -12.74 -2.99 -9.15
C TYR A 43 -12.18 -4.08 -10.05
N TYR A 44 -11.97 -3.72 -11.31
CA TYR A 44 -11.54 -4.65 -12.34
C TYR A 44 -10.16 -4.26 -12.81
N LEU A 45 -9.27 -5.25 -12.90
CA LEU A 45 -7.99 -5.10 -13.57
C LEU A 45 -8.19 -5.05 -15.10
N PRO A 46 -7.17 -4.61 -15.87
CA PRO A 46 -7.23 -4.60 -17.34
C PRO A 46 -7.47 -5.98 -17.98
N ASN A 47 -7.21 -7.07 -17.26
CA ASN A 47 -7.51 -8.44 -17.69
C ASN A 47 -8.89 -8.94 -17.24
N GLU A 48 -9.77 -8.04 -16.78
CA GLU A 48 -11.12 -8.30 -16.29
C GLU A 48 -11.20 -9.06 -14.96
N ASP A 49 -10.06 -9.32 -14.30
CA ASP A 49 -10.05 -9.91 -12.96
C ASP A 49 -10.70 -8.94 -11.96
N CYS A 50 -11.75 -9.41 -11.29
CA CYS A 50 -12.44 -8.67 -10.25
C CYS A 50 -11.71 -8.79 -8.92
N ARG A 51 -11.58 -7.66 -8.23
CA ARG A 51 -11.01 -7.54 -6.88
C ARG A 51 -11.96 -6.75 -6.00
N ILE A 52 -11.87 -6.99 -4.70
CA ILE A 52 -12.66 -6.27 -3.70
C ILE A 52 -11.71 -5.39 -2.91
N ALA A 53 -12.04 -4.10 -2.80
CA ALA A 53 -11.37 -3.17 -1.91
C ALA A 53 -12.26 -2.88 -0.70
N TYR A 54 -11.68 -2.96 0.49
CA TYR A 54 -12.27 -2.55 1.76
C TYR A 54 -11.56 -1.29 2.24
N TYR A 55 -12.29 -0.22 2.52
CA TYR A 55 -11.76 1.02 3.06
C TYR A 55 -12.20 1.13 4.52
N ILE A 56 -11.22 1.28 5.41
CA ILE A 56 -11.40 1.19 6.86
C ILE A 56 -11.04 2.54 7.46
N ASP A 57 -12.02 3.19 8.09
CA ASP A 57 -11.93 4.52 8.70
C ASP A 57 -11.36 5.62 7.79
N ASN A 58 -11.35 5.38 6.47
CA ASN A 58 -10.62 6.20 5.51
C ASN A 58 -9.13 6.37 5.91
N ILE A 59 -8.51 5.30 6.41
CA ILE A 59 -7.09 5.21 6.80
C ILE A 59 -6.40 4.05 6.08
N LEU A 60 -7.00 2.86 6.12
CA LEU A 60 -6.49 1.65 5.46
C LEU A 60 -7.35 1.25 4.28
N THR A 61 -6.69 0.66 3.29
CA THR A 61 -7.33 -0.03 2.17
C THR A 61 -6.85 -1.48 2.17
N ILE A 62 -7.76 -2.45 2.21
CA ILE A 62 -7.42 -3.86 2.00
C ILE A 62 -7.96 -4.27 0.63
N ALA A 63 -7.09 -4.79 -0.23
CA ALA A 63 -7.51 -5.40 -1.49
C ALA A 63 -7.44 -6.92 -1.40
N THR A 64 -8.49 -7.58 -1.87
CA THR A 64 -8.62 -9.03 -1.86
C THR A 64 -8.98 -9.58 -3.22
N LEU A 65 -8.68 -10.86 -3.42
CA LEU A 65 -9.33 -11.69 -4.43
C LEU A 65 -10.80 -11.97 -4.04
N LEU A 66 -11.57 -12.54 -4.97
CA LEU A 66 -12.97 -12.90 -4.74
C LEU A 66 -13.16 -13.96 -3.65
N ASP A 67 -12.16 -14.82 -3.43
CA ASP A 67 -12.18 -15.80 -2.34
C ASP A 67 -11.85 -15.20 -0.96
N GLY A 68 -11.55 -13.90 -0.91
CA GLY A 68 -11.19 -13.16 0.29
C GLY A 68 -9.71 -13.16 0.64
N THR A 69 -8.84 -13.77 -0.19
CA THR A 69 -7.38 -13.72 0.02
C THR A 69 -6.87 -12.28 -0.12
N ILE A 70 -6.21 -11.78 0.92
CA ILE A 70 -5.63 -10.43 0.97
C ILE A 70 -4.36 -10.40 0.12
N ILE A 71 -4.33 -9.54 -0.88
CA ILE A 71 -3.21 -9.41 -1.83
C ILE A 71 -2.42 -8.10 -1.62
N SER A 72 -3.07 -7.07 -1.08
CA SER A 72 -2.39 -5.85 -0.70
C SER A 72 -3.12 -5.09 0.40
N ILE A 73 -2.33 -4.30 1.15
CA ILE A 73 -2.81 -3.42 2.22
C ILE A 73 -2.17 -2.06 2.02
N GLY A 74 -2.99 -1.03 1.85
CA GLY A 74 -2.59 0.36 1.69
C GLY A 74 -2.91 1.20 2.91
N CYS A 75 -2.17 2.28 3.11
CA CYS A 75 -2.50 3.30 4.09
C CYS A 75 -2.25 4.72 3.58
N ASN A 76 -2.96 5.67 4.17
CA ASN A 76 -2.71 7.11 3.99
C ASN A 76 -1.98 7.74 5.18
N GLU A 77 -1.77 9.05 5.13
CA GLU A 77 -1.06 9.88 6.12
C GLU A 77 -1.62 9.86 7.57
N LYS A 78 -2.83 9.33 7.78
CA LYS A 78 -3.38 9.14 9.14
C LYS A 78 -2.82 7.90 9.85
N TYR A 79 -2.21 6.98 9.10
CA TYR A 79 -1.56 5.80 9.64
C TYR A 79 -0.25 6.17 10.34
N LYS A 80 -0.06 5.70 11.57
CA LYS A 80 1.06 6.09 12.44
C LYS A 80 2.25 5.14 12.37
N GLY A 81 2.02 3.94 11.83
CA GLY A 81 3.05 2.92 11.68
C GLY A 81 4.11 3.30 10.65
N LYS A 82 5.31 2.75 10.83
CA LYS A 82 6.48 3.07 9.99
C LYS A 82 7.09 1.82 9.40
N TYR A 83 7.63 1.94 8.20
CA TYR A 83 8.49 0.94 7.60
C TYR A 83 9.94 1.15 8.05
N LYS A 84 10.58 0.07 8.54
CA LYS A 84 11.94 0.10 9.11
C LYS A 84 12.15 1.23 10.13
N ASN A 85 11.10 1.57 10.89
CA ASN A 85 11.06 2.68 11.86
C ASN A 85 11.41 4.08 11.31
N LYS A 86 11.48 4.26 9.98
CA LYS A 86 11.99 5.49 9.36
C LYS A 86 11.06 6.08 8.29
N LEU A 87 10.39 5.27 7.49
CA LEU A 87 9.52 5.74 6.39
C LEU A 87 8.06 5.62 6.80
N TYR A 88 7.25 6.59 6.40
CA TYR A 88 5.84 6.70 6.78
C TYR A 88 5.05 7.47 5.73
N SER A 89 3.73 7.26 5.70
CA SER A 89 2.82 7.96 4.79
C SER A 89 2.74 9.44 5.15
N GLY A 90 2.69 10.28 4.13
CA GLY A 90 2.70 11.74 4.27
C GLY A 90 4.11 12.33 4.41
N MET A 91 5.19 11.56 4.20
CA MET A 91 6.55 12.12 4.17
C MET A 91 6.81 12.89 2.86
N LEU A 92 7.78 13.80 2.88
CA LEU A 92 8.21 14.53 1.68
C LEU A 92 9.18 13.67 0.85
N MET A 93 9.15 13.85 -0.46
CA MET A 93 10.04 13.13 -1.39
C MET A 93 11.52 13.33 -1.05
N GLY A 94 11.91 14.55 -0.67
CA GLY A 94 13.27 14.87 -0.25
C GLY A 94 13.69 14.16 1.04
N GLU A 95 12.76 13.85 1.94
CA GLU A 95 13.03 13.01 3.12
C GLU A 95 13.20 11.54 2.73
N LEU A 96 12.35 11.06 1.82
CA LEU A 96 12.39 9.68 1.31
C LEU A 96 13.74 9.38 0.66
N ILE A 97 14.20 10.27 -0.23
CA ILE A 97 15.50 10.14 -0.90
C ILE A 97 16.64 10.12 0.11
N LYS A 98 16.62 11.00 1.12
CA LYS A 98 17.66 11.05 2.17
C LYS A 98 17.72 9.78 3.03
N LEU A 99 16.58 9.14 3.24
CA LEU A 99 16.46 7.98 4.15
C LEU A 99 16.64 6.63 3.42
N THR A 100 16.79 6.62 2.10
CA THR A 100 16.89 5.40 1.29
C THR A 100 18.17 5.42 0.43
N ARG A 101 18.62 4.23 0.02
CA ARG A 101 19.84 4.02 -0.76
C ARG A 101 19.58 4.12 -2.26
N SER A 102 18.43 3.64 -2.71
CA SER A 102 17.99 3.73 -4.11
C SER A 102 16.49 3.98 -4.18
N GLN A 103 16.07 4.64 -5.26
CA GLN A 103 14.68 4.87 -5.61
C GLN A 103 14.53 4.65 -7.12
N ARG A 104 13.41 4.05 -7.54
CA ARG A 104 13.04 3.92 -8.95
C ARG A 104 11.55 4.08 -9.12
N ILE A 105 11.11 4.61 -10.25
CA ILE A 105 9.71 4.68 -10.61
C ILE A 105 9.31 3.39 -11.32
N LEU A 106 8.16 2.84 -10.95
CA LEU A 106 7.56 1.67 -11.58
C LEU A 106 6.05 1.75 -11.44
N ASN A 107 5.33 1.82 -12.57
CA ASN A 107 3.85 1.84 -12.62
C ASN A 107 3.23 2.88 -11.66
N GLY A 108 3.67 4.13 -11.74
CA GLY A 108 3.19 5.22 -10.87
C GLY A 108 3.55 5.09 -9.38
N SER A 109 4.49 4.21 -9.05
CA SER A 109 4.97 3.99 -7.68
C SER A 109 6.47 4.17 -7.59
N ILE A 110 6.96 4.55 -6.42
CA ILE A 110 8.38 4.53 -6.07
C ILE A 110 8.69 3.22 -5.35
N ILE A 111 9.66 2.48 -5.89
CA ILE A 111 10.31 1.34 -5.24
C ILE A 111 11.62 1.82 -4.63
N ILE A 112 11.82 1.48 -3.37
CA ILE A 112 12.97 1.91 -2.58
C ILE A 112 13.87 0.71 -2.26
N ASP A 113 15.18 0.92 -2.21
CA ASP A 113 16.14 -0.10 -1.76
C ASP A 113 15.99 -1.48 -2.45
N GLU A 114 15.45 -1.52 -3.69
CA GLU A 114 15.03 -2.74 -4.41
C GLU A 114 14.04 -3.65 -3.65
N ASP A 115 13.27 -3.09 -2.71
CA ASP A 115 12.26 -3.80 -1.95
C ASP A 115 10.87 -3.65 -2.60
N TYR A 116 10.47 -4.68 -3.35
CA TYR A 116 9.18 -4.73 -4.04
C TYR A 116 8.01 -5.16 -3.14
N GLY A 117 8.23 -5.43 -1.85
CA GLY A 117 7.13 -5.76 -0.94
C GLY A 117 6.48 -4.54 -0.31
N ILE A 118 6.98 -3.35 -0.67
CA ILE A 118 6.42 -2.05 -0.29
C ILE A 118 6.48 -1.11 -1.50
N SER A 119 5.45 -0.30 -1.69
CA SER A 119 5.44 0.77 -2.69
C SER A 119 4.93 2.07 -2.10
N PHE A 120 5.46 3.16 -2.63
CA PHE A 120 5.10 4.53 -2.30
C PHE A 120 4.40 5.13 -3.51
N ILE A 121 3.12 5.45 -3.42
CA ILE A 121 2.33 5.84 -4.59
C ILE A 121 2.64 7.31 -4.92
N LEU A 122 2.97 7.58 -6.18
CA LEU A 122 3.11 8.95 -6.64
C LEU A 122 1.71 9.56 -6.77
N PRO A 123 1.50 10.79 -6.27
CA PRO A 123 0.25 11.50 -6.54
C PRO A 123 0.21 12.00 -7.99
N SER A 124 -1.00 12.12 -8.53
CA SER A 124 -1.23 12.76 -9.82
C SER A 124 -0.64 14.18 -9.86
N PRO A 125 0.00 14.59 -10.98
CA PRO A 125 0.13 13.87 -12.25
C PRO A 125 1.37 12.95 -12.35
N TYR A 126 2.18 12.87 -11.29
CA TYR A 126 3.51 12.22 -11.34
C TYR A 126 3.45 10.70 -11.49
N ASP A 127 2.32 10.09 -11.10
CA ASP A 127 2.05 8.67 -11.35
C ASP A 127 2.05 8.29 -12.83
N GLU A 128 1.69 9.24 -13.70
CA GLU A 128 1.60 9.01 -15.15
C GLU A 128 2.77 9.62 -15.94
N ILE A 129 3.28 10.79 -15.53
CA ILE A 129 4.20 11.57 -16.36
C ILE A 129 5.68 11.44 -15.98
N ALA A 130 5.99 10.88 -14.81
CA ALA A 130 7.36 10.86 -14.32
C ALA A 130 8.06 9.54 -14.63
N ASP A 131 9.11 9.62 -15.45
CA ASP A 131 9.98 8.47 -15.74
C ASP A 131 11.19 8.38 -14.78
N TYR A 132 11.57 9.49 -14.15
CA TYR A 132 12.80 9.62 -13.36
C TYR A 132 12.55 10.32 -12.02
N ILE A 133 13.29 9.91 -10.98
CA ILE A 133 13.17 10.43 -9.61
C ILE A 133 13.50 11.93 -9.55
N GLU A 134 14.44 12.38 -10.39
CA GLU A 134 14.88 13.76 -10.50
C GLU A 134 13.78 14.70 -11.03
N HIS A 135 12.74 14.17 -11.66
CA HIS A 135 11.59 14.94 -12.12
C HIS A 135 10.53 15.17 -11.02
N ILE A 136 10.69 14.53 -9.86
CA ILE A 136 9.77 14.65 -8.74
C ILE A 136 10.22 15.79 -7.82
N PRO A 137 9.36 16.79 -7.51
CA PRO A 137 9.70 17.85 -6.56
C PRO A 137 10.03 17.29 -5.18
N LEU A 138 11.06 17.82 -4.55
CA LEU A 138 11.52 17.36 -3.23
C LEU A 138 10.50 17.65 -2.11
N ASP A 139 9.63 18.64 -2.30
CA ASP A 139 8.54 19.01 -1.41
C ASP A 139 7.22 18.32 -1.74
N LEU A 140 7.21 17.42 -2.74
CA LEU A 140 6.04 16.60 -3.02
C LEU A 140 5.78 15.65 -1.84
N ARG A 141 4.54 15.63 -1.37
CA ARG A 141 4.09 14.73 -0.30
C ARG A 141 3.69 13.38 -0.88
N ILE A 142 4.24 12.32 -0.31
CA ILE A 142 3.90 10.94 -0.66
C ILE A 142 2.93 10.42 0.40
N SER A 143 1.63 10.57 0.14
CA SER A 143 0.59 10.31 1.13
C SER A 143 0.17 8.84 1.22
N GLU A 144 0.49 8.01 0.25
CA GLU A 144 0.02 6.61 0.20
C GLU A 144 1.17 5.61 0.12
N ILE A 145 1.04 4.54 0.90
CA ILE A 145 1.98 3.41 0.96
C ILE A 145 1.20 2.11 0.87
N TYR A 146 1.71 1.14 0.10
CA TYR A 146 1.13 -0.21 0.02
C TYR A 146 2.16 -1.29 0.37
N VAL A 147 1.68 -2.38 0.95
CA VAL A 147 2.37 -3.67 1.10
C VAL A 147 1.62 -4.72 0.27
N SER A 148 2.33 -5.57 -0.47
CA SER A 148 1.71 -6.55 -1.39
C SER A 148 2.51 -7.86 -1.54
N ASP A 149 1.88 -8.90 -2.08
CA ASP A 149 2.41 -10.27 -2.26
C ASP A 149 3.31 -10.48 -3.50
N TYR A 150 3.86 -9.41 -4.08
CA TYR A 150 4.58 -9.38 -5.36
C TYR A 150 3.73 -9.56 -6.63
N SER A 151 2.47 -10.03 -6.54
CA SER A 151 1.63 -10.26 -7.74
C SER A 151 1.45 -9.01 -8.59
N PHE A 152 1.53 -7.82 -7.98
CA PHE A 152 1.48 -6.53 -8.67
C PHE A 152 2.68 -6.28 -9.62
N TRP A 153 3.84 -6.88 -9.33
CA TRP A 153 5.07 -6.69 -10.13
C TRP A 153 5.34 -7.82 -11.09
N ALA A 154 4.70 -8.98 -10.88
CA ALA A 154 4.76 -10.08 -11.82
C ALA A 154 4.14 -9.62 -13.13
N SER A 155 4.99 -9.28 -14.11
CA SER A 155 4.55 -9.08 -15.49
C SER A 155 3.73 -10.31 -15.87
N ASN A 156 2.48 -10.11 -16.28
CA ASN A 156 1.73 -11.13 -17.00
C ASN A 156 2.54 -11.46 -18.25
N LYS A 157 3.44 -12.45 -18.15
CA LYS A 157 4.07 -13.06 -19.31
C LYS A 157 2.92 -13.69 -20.09
N LYS A 158 2.45 -12.99 -21.12
CA LYS A 158 1.77 -13.63 -22.23
C LYS A 158 2.78 -14.46 -23.01
#